data_AF-A0A359JKI3-F1
#
_entry.id   AF-A0A359JKI3-F1
#
_cell.length_a   1.000
_cell.length_b   1.000
_cell.length_c   1.000
_cell.angle_alpha   90.00
_cell.angle_beta   90.00
_cell.angle_gamma   90.00
#
_symmetry.space_group_name_H-M   'P 1'
#
loop_
_entity.id
_entity.type
_entity.pdbx_description
1 polymer ?
#
loop_
_entity_poly.entity_id
_entity_poly.type
_entity_poly.pdbx_seq_one_letter_code
_entity_poly.pdbx_strand_id
1 'polypeptide(L)'
;MGLEQKQKKAVFHPLYFLFAFIMWILVVGWLAVIFSLSAETGDASTLRSQELLRRFSKFFHADVKEEFVRGCAHIFEFTVLSVLAYIAMFATNHIQTRLDQPGIRFLDKFKNDNEVYIAVSLWITALSASADEYHQIFVDGRSSSLFDVFLDMCGAVVVMLIIRIVVSIYVYVKNKKENMPLITQEANVEEM
;
A
#
# COMPACT_ATOMS: atom_id res chain seq x y z
N MET A 1 3.81 33.24 -38.05
CA MET A 1 4.02 33.57 -36.63
C MET A 1 2.70 33.29 -35.93
N GLY A 2 2.55 32.10 -35.35
CA GLY A 2 1.27 31.59 -34.87
C GLY A 2 1.47 30.25 -34.19
N LEU A 3 2.20 30.26 -33.07
CA LEU A 3 2.27 29.13 -32.18
C LEU A 3 0.91 29.08 -31.48
N GLU A 4 -0.04 28.30 -32.02
CA GLU A 4 -1.17 27.83 -31.26
C GLU A 4 -0.64 27.01 -30.08
N GLN A 5 -0.45 27.70 -28.96
CA GLN A 5 -0.34 27.11 -27.65
C GLN A 5 -1.64 26.34 -27.41
N LYS A 6 -1.62 25.05 -27.74
CA LYS A 6 -2.68 24.10 -27.40
C LYS A 6 -2.70 23.98 -25.87
N GLN A 7 -3.35 24.94 -25.20
CA GLN A 7 -3.73 24.83 -23.80
C GLN A 7 -4.58 23.55 -23.69
N LYS A 8 -3.95 22.44 -23.27
CA LYS A 8 -4.68 21.27 -22.81
C LYS A 8 -5.46 21.75 -21.60
N LYS A 9 -6.74 22.09 -21.79
CA LYS A 9 -7.65 22.36 -20.67
C LYS A 9 -7.53 21.18 -19.70
N ALA A 10 -7.24 21.48 -18.45
CA ALA A 10 -7.37 20.53 -17.35
C ALA A 10 -8.81 20.02 -17.33
N VAL A 11 -9.07 18.88 -17.97
CA VAL A 11 -10.38 18.23 -17.91
C VAL A 11 -10.42 17.50 -16.58
N PHE A 12 -11.05 18.13 -15.58
CA PHE A 12 -11.38 17.47 -14.33
C PHE A 12 -12.26 16.25 -14.65
N HIS A 13 -11.72 15.05 -14.44
CA HIS A 13 -12.52 13.84 -14.54
C HIS A 13 -13.00 13.48 -13.13
N PRO A 14 -14.28 13.71 -12.78
CA PRO A 14 -14.79 13.47 -11.43
C PRO A 14 -14.59 12.02 -10.96
N LEU A 15 -14.43 11.08 -11.89
CA LEU A 15 -14.12 9.68 -11.60
C LEU A 15 -12.79 9.48 -10.85
N TYR A 16 -11.73 10.23 -11.15
CA TYR A 16 -10.46 10.07 -10.42
C TYR A 16 -10.58 10.60 -9.00
N PHE A 17 -11.29 11.72 -8.82
CA PHE A 17 -11.59 12.26 -7.51
C PHE A 17 -12.40 11.28 -6.67
N LEU A 18 -13.48 10.74 -7.25
CA LEU A 18 -14.29 9.70 -6.61
C LEU A 18 -13.45 8.46 -6.26
N PHE A 19 -12.57 8.02 -7.18
CA PHE A 19 -11.70 6.87 -6.95
C PHE A 19 -10.74 7.11 -5.77
N ALA A 20 -10.04 8.24 -5.72
CA ALA A 20 -9.15 8.55 -4.60
C ALA A 20 -9.92 8.66 -3.28
N PHE A 21 -11.11 9.27 -3.31
CA PHE A 21 -11.98 9.37 -2.15
C PHE A 21 -12.39 7.98 -1.62
N ILE A 22 -12.80 7.06 -2.51
CA ILE A 22 -13.11 5.67 -2.16
C ILE A 22 -11.89 4.98 -1.56
N MET A 23 -10.71 5.16 -2.14
CA MET A 23 -9.48 4.54 -1.61
C MET A 23 -9.13 5.02 -0.20
N TRP A 24 -9.28 6.32 0.08
CA TRP A 24 -9.09 6.83 1.45
C TRP A 24 -10.16 6.34 2.42
N ILE A 25 -11.41 6.18 1.99
CA ILE A 25 -12.45 5.51 2.80
C ILE A 25 -12.02 4.07 3.12
N LEU A 26 -11.48 3.33 2.16
CA LEU A 26 -11.00 1.96 2.40
C LEU A 26 -9.82 1.93 3.37
N VAL A 27 -8.89 2.89 3.30
CA VAL A 27 -7.80 3.03 4.29
C VAL A 27 -8.36 3.23 5.69
N VAL A 28 -9.28 4.17 5.87
CA VAL A 28 -9.91 4.44 7.18
C VAL A 28 -10.74 3.25 7.66
N GLY A 29 -11.49 2.61 6.77
CA GLY A 29 -12.26 1.40 7.08
C GLY A 29 -11.37 0.25 7.52
N TRP A 30 -10.21 0.07 6.87
CA TRP A 30 -9.24 -0.94 7.26
C TRP A 30 -8.57 -0.63 8.60
N LEU A 31 -8.24 0.63 8.87
CA LEU A 31 -7.78 1.07 10.20
C LEU A 31 -8.82 0.77 11.28
N ALA A 32 -10.11 0.96 11.00
CA ALA A 32 -11.18 0.62 11.93
C ALA A 32 -11.26 -0.90 12.19
N VAL A 33 -10.99 -1.74 11.18
CA VAL A 33 -10.88 -3.20 11.35
C VAL A 33 -9.71 -3.55 12.27
N ILE A 34 -8.51 -3.00 12.00
CA ILE A 34 -7.31 -3.23 12.84
C ILE A 34 -7.62 -2.84 14.29
N PHE A 35 -8.13 -1.62 14.50
CA PHE A 35 -8.48 -1.14 15.83
C PHE A 35 -9.54 -2.00 16.53
N SER A 36 -10.53 -2.50 15.79
CA SER A 36 -11.56 -3.38 16.36
C SER A 36 -10.99 -4.72 16.81
N LEU A 37 -10.03 -5.28 16.06
CA LEU A 37 -9.32 -6.52 16.42
C LEU A 37 -8.35 -6.30 17.58
N SER A 38 -7.74 -5.13 17.65
CA SER A 38 -6.88 -4.66 18.75
C SER A 38 -7.63 -4.53 20.07
N ALA A 39 -8.88 -4.06 20.02
CA ALA A 39 -9.75 -3.89 21.19
C ALA A 39 -10.21 -5.21 21.81
N GLU A 40 -10.00 -6.35 21.15
CA GLU A 40 -10.32 -7.66 21.72
C GLU A 40 -9.34 -8.01 22.84
N THR A 41 -9.86 -8.47 23.98
CA THR A 41 -9.07 -9.01 25.10
C THR A 41 -8.10 -10.09 24.63
N GLY A 42 -7.00 -10.28 25.36
CA GLY A 42 -6.02 -11.34 25.06
C GLY A 42 -6.65 -12.72 24.90
N ASP A 43 -7.55 -13.10 25.80
CA ASP A 43 -8.25 -14.40 25.75
C ASP A 43 -9.09 -14.58 24.48
N ALA A 44 -9.84 -13.54 24.08
CA ALA A 44 -10.65 -13.55 22.86
C ALA A 44 -9.77 -13.66 21.60
N SER A 45 -8.65 -12.94 21.58
CA SER A 45 -7.67 -12.99 20.49
C SER A 45 -7.01 -14.37 20.37
N THR A 46 -6.62 -14.95 21.49
CA THR A 46 -6.05 -16.29 21.55
C THR A 46 -7.06 -17.34 21.08
N LEU A 47 -8.32 -17.27 21.52
CA LEU A 47 -9.37 -18.17 21.06
C LEU A 47 -9.57 -18.11 19.54
N ARG A 48 -9.57 -16.90 18.96
CA ARG A 48 -9.67 -16.69 17.51
C ARG A 48 -8.49 -17.33 16.78
N SER A 49 -7.28 -17.11 17.28
CA SER A 49 -6.06 -17.67 16.70
C SER A 49 -6.02 -19.20 16.79
N GLN A 50 -6.53 -19.79 17.88
CA GLN A 50 -6.69 -21.24 18.05
C GLN A 50 -7.73 -21.83 17.09
N GLU A 51 -8.84 -21.15 16.81
CA GLU A 51 -9.82 -21.61 15.82
C GLU A 51 -9.25 -21.58 14.40
N LEU A 52 -8.45 -20.56 14.06
CA LEU A 52 -7.70 -20.53 12.80
C LEU A 52 -6.68 -21.68 12.76
N LEU A 53 -5.90 -21.86 13.82
CA LEU A 53 -4.94 -22.96 13.94
C LEU A 53 -5.59 -24.31 13.66
N ARG A 54 -6.75 -24.59 14.27
CA ARG A 54 -7.49 -25.85 14.09
C ARG A 54 -7.88 -26.10 12.63
N ARG A 55 -8.16 -25.04 11.87
CA ARG A 55 -8.44 -25.13 10.43
C ARG A 55 -7.17 -25.41 9.63
N PHE A 56 -6.07 -24.75 9.97
CA PHE A 56 -4.76 -24.93 9.32
C PHE A 56 -4.16 -26.31 9.59
N SER A 57 -4.17 -26.80 10.83
CA SER A 57 -3.59 -28.09 11.21
C SER A 57 -4.30 -29.25 10.51
N LYS A 58 -5.62 -29.14 10.32
CA LYS A 58 -6.40 -30.12 9.54
C LYS A 58 -6.02 -30.14 8.07
N PHE A 59 -5.64 -29.00 7.48
CA PHE A 59 -5.28 -28.91 6.07
C PHE A 59 -3.84 -29.35 5.81
N PHE A 60 -2.89 -28.94 6.66
CA PHE A 60 -1.45 -29.16 6.46
C PHE A 60 -0.87 -30.34 7.26
N HIS A 61 -1.61 -30.94 8.18
CA HIS A 61 -1.12 -31.99 9.10
C HIS A 61 0.16 -31.58 9.85
N ALA A 62 0.30 -30.29 10.15
CA ALA A 62 1.46 -29.72 10.82
C ALA A 62 1.05 -29.08 12.14
N ASP A 63 1.90 -29.24 13.16
CA ASP A 63 1.76 -28.57 14.44
C ASP A 63 2.38 -27.17 14.35
N VAL A 64 1.55 -26.15 14.52
CA VAL A 64 1.95 -24.74 14.40
C VAL A 64 1.64 -24.06 15.73
N LYS A 65 2.49 -23.12 16.14
CA LYS A 65 2.24 -22.36 17.37
C LYS A 65 1.16 -21.31 17.13
N GLU A 66 0.28 -21.09 18.11
CA GLU A 66 -0.76 -20.05 18.04
C GLU A 66 -0.15 -18.65 17.81
N GLU A 67 0.96 -18.36 18.49
CA GLU A 67 1.73 -17.12 18.34
C GLU A 67 2.15 -16.87 16.89
N PHE A 68 2.45 -17.92 16.12
CA PHE A 68 2.80 -17.80 14.70
C PHE A 68 1.60 -17.41 13.85
N VAL A 69 0.43 -18.03 14.09
CA VAL A 69 -0.81 -17.69 13.39
C VAL A 69 -1.22 -16.25 13.68
N ARG A 70 -1.11 -15.85 14.95
CA ARG A 70 -1.37 -14.48 15.39
C ARG A 70 -0.41 -13.48 14.73
N GLY A 71 0.90 -13.75 14.75
CA GLY A 71 1.89 -12.92 14.07
C GLY A 71 1.64 -12.79 12.56
N CYS A 72 1.25 -13.87 11.88
CA CYS A 72 0.87 -13.79 10.46
C CYS A 72 -0.38 -12.92 10.22
N ALA A 73 -1.35 -12.93 11.14
CA ALA A 73 -2.54 -12.09 11.03
C ALA A 73 -2.17 -10.60 11.13
N HIS A 74 -1.35 -10.21 12.11
CA HIS A 74 -0.90 -8.82 12.24
C HIS A 74 -0.05 -8.38 11.04
N ILE A 75 0.92 -9.19 10.60
CA ILE A 75 1.68 -8.92 9.37
C ILE A 75 0.73 -8.70 8.18
N PHE A 76 -0.31 -9.52 8.04
CA PHE A 76 -1.29 -9.39 6.96
C PHE A 76 -2.10 -8.09 7.07
N GLU A 77 -2.61 -7.76 8.25
CA GLU A 77 -3.35 -6.53 8.53
C GLU A 77 -2.57 -5.27 8.11
N PHE A 78 -1.31 -5.16 8.54
CA PHE A 78 -0.47 -4.01 8.23
C PHE A 78 0.07 -4.02 6.78
N THR A 79 0.24 -5.20 6.17
CA THR A 79 0.53 -5.30 4.74
C THR A 79 -0.61 -4.76 3.89
N VAL A 80 -1.85 -5.14 4.20
CA VAL A 80 -3.04 -4.65 3.48
C VAL A 80 -3.19 -3.14 3.67
N LEU A 81 -2.98 -2.63 4.88
CA LEU A 81 -2.97 -1.19 5.15
C LEU A 81 -1.96 -0.44 4.25
N SER A 82 -0.72 -0.95 4.19
CA SER A 82 0.36 -0.34 3.40
C SER A 82 0.03 -0.31 1.91
N VAL A 83 -0.56 -1.38 1.37
CA VAL A 83 -1.02 -1.44 -0.04
C VAL A 83 -2.15 -0.45 -0.30
N LEU A 84 -3.16 -0.40 0.58
CA LEU A 84 -4.27 0.55 0.43
C LEU A 84 -3.78 2.00 0.49
N ALA A 85 -2.87 2.32 1.41
CA ALA A 85 -2.26 3.64 1.53
C ALA A 85 -1.49 4.01 0.25
N TYR A 86 -0.72 3.07 -0.31
CA TYR A 86 0.02 3.30 -1.56
C TYR A 86 -0.92 3.60 -2.73
N ILE A 87 -2.00 2.84 -2.88
CA ILE A 87 -2.99 3.06 -3.95
C ILE A 87 -3.72 4.39 -3.75
N ALA A 88 -4.08 4.74 -2.51
CA ALA A 88 -4.72 6.02 -2.20
C ALA A 88 -3.80 7.21 -2.53
N MET A 89 -2.50 7.12 -2.22
CA MET A 89 -1.50 8.13 -2.57
C MET A 89 -1.33 8.27 -4.10
N PHE A 90 -1.22 7.14 -4.80
CA PHE A 90 -1.16 7.12 -6.26
C PHE A 90 -2.39 7.78 -6.90
N ALA A 91 -3.59 7.44 -6.43
CA ALA A 91 -4.84 8.01 -6.90
C ALA A 91 -4.91 9.53 -6.67
N THR A 92 -4.44 9.97 -5.49
CA THR A 92 -4.44 11.39 -5.09
C THR A 92 -3.51 12.22 -5.98
N ASN A 93 -2.29 11.75 -6.25
CA ASN A 93 -1.35 12.50 -7.10
C ASN A 93 -1.80 12.56 -8.57
N HIS A 94 -2.47 11.51 -9.07
CA HIS A 94 -3.06 11.56 -10.41
C HIS A 94 -4.13 12.66 -10.53
N ILE A 95 -4.87 12.97 -9.46
CA ILE A 95 -5.78 14.13 -9.44
C ILE A 95 -4.99 15.44 -9.49
N GLN A 96 -3.93 15.57 -8.68
CA GLN A 96 -3.15 16.79 -8.56
C GLN A 96 -2.48 17.20 -9.89
N THR A 97 -1.85 16.26 -10.59
CA THR A 97 -1.26 16.48 -11.93
C THR A 97 -2.28 16.90 -13.00
N ARG A 98 -3.58 16.68 -12.78
CA ARG A 98 -4.66 17.11 -13.68
C ARG A 98 -5.28 18.45 -13.30
N LEU A 99 -5.16 18.86 -12.04
CA LEU A 99 -5.66 20.13 -11.51
C LEU A 99 -4.64 21.27 -11.62
N ASP A 100 -3.46 21.00 -12.17
CA ASP A 100 -2.29 21.88 -12.24
C ASP A 100 -2.60 23.35 -12.55
N GLN A 101 -2.84 24.10 -11.48
CA GLN A 101 -2.54 25.51 -11.35
C GLN A 101 -1.13 25.61 -10.74
N PRO A 102 -0.27 26.53 -11.22
CA PRO A 102 1.08 26.72 -10.69
C PRO A 102 0.97 27.32 -9.28
N GLY A 103 1.05 26.49 -8.22
CA GLY A 103 1.07 27.01 -6.85
C GLY A 103 0.78 26.03 -5.70
N ILE A 104 0.19 24.85 -5.96
CA ILE A 104 -0.26 23.92 -4.89
C ILE A 104 0.59 22.63 -4.85
N ARG A 105 1.75 22.58 -5.50
CA ARG A 105 2.52 21.33 -5.60
C ARG A 105 3.44 21.12 -4.40
N PHE A 106 2.89 20.56 -3.32
CA PHE A 106 3.69 20.02 -2.21
C PHE A 106 4.64 18.90 -2.66
N LEU A 107 4.24 18.13 -3.68
CA LEU A 107 4.96 16.96 -4.18
C LEU A 107 6.00 17.24 -5.27
N ASP A 108 6.03 18.43 -5.87
CA ASP A 108 6.99 18.79 -6.94
C ASP A 108 8.45 18.74 -6.52
N LYS A 109 8.68 18.82 -5.20
CA LYS A 109 10.01 18.74 -4.62
C LYS A 109 10.61 17.33 -4.74
N PHE A 110 9.77 16.31 -4.91
CA PHE A 110 10.20 14.93 -4.98
C PHE A 110 10.23 14.46 -6.44
N LYS A 111 11.44 14.31 -6.99
CA LYS A 111 11.68 13.90 -8.38
C LYS A 111 11.14 12.50 -8.75
N ASN A 112 10.74 11.67 -7.78
CA ASN A 112 10.18 10.33 -7.99
C ASN A 112 8.90 10.15 -7.16
N ASP A 113 7.76 10.42 -7.77
CA ASP A 113 6.42 10.23 -7.19
C ASP A 113 6.25 8.87 -6.48
N ASN A 114 6.74 7.79 -7.10
CA ASN A 114 6.66 6.44 -6.55
C ASN A 114 7.37 6.28 -5.19
N GLU A 115 8.54 6.91 -5.02
CA GLU A 115 9.29 6.82 -3.76
C GLU A 115 8.59 7.57 -2.63
N VAL A 116 7.88 8.66 -2.96
CA VAL A 116 7.06 9.38 -1.97
C VAL A 116 5.88 8.53 -1.54
N TYR A 117 5.18 7.88 -2.46
CA TYR A 117 4.06 7.02 -2.10
C TYR A 117 4.51 5.88 -1.20
N ILE A 118 5.64 5.24 -1.52
CA ILE A 118 6.24 4.20 -0.70
C ILE A 118 6.57 4.75 0.69
N ALA A 119 7.28 5.88 0.77
CA ALA A 119 7.67 6.47 2.04
C ALA A 119 6.45 6.82 2.91
N VAL A 120 5.44 7.47 2.33
CA VAL A 120 4.21 7.85 3.05
C VAL A 120 3.42 6.62 3.50
N SER A 121 3.33 5.57 2.67
CA SER A 121 2.64 4.33 3.03
C SER A 121 3.32 3.60 4.19
N LEU A 122 4.66 3.55 4.17
CA LEU A 122 5.45 3.01 5.28
C LEU A 122 5.28 3.85 6.55
N TRP A 123 5.24 5.18 6.44
CA TRP A 123 4.99 6.06 7.58
C TRP A 123 3.59 5.87 8.18
N ILE A 124 2.55 5.80 7.35
CA ILE A 124 1.18 5.51 7.81
C ILE A 124 1.14 4.16 8.53
N THR A 125 1.78 3.14 7.95
CA THR A 125 1.81 1.80 8.55
C THR A 125 2.56 1.81 9.88
N ALA A 126 3.73 2.45 9.96
CA ALA A 126 4.53 2.52 11.17
C ALA A 126 3.79 3.23 12.31
N LEU A 127 3.11 4.35 11.99
CA LEU A 127 2.27 5.05 12.96
C LEU A 127 1.08 4.20 13.39
N SER A 128 0.47 3.47 12.48
CA SER A 128 -0.70 2.63 12.78
C SER A 128 -0.31 1.42 13.64
N ALA A 129 0.81 0.74 13.33
CA ALA A 129 1.34 -0.35 14.15
C ALA A 129 1.77 0.13 15.55
N SER A 130 2.40 1.32 15.61
CA SER A 130 2.74 1.92 16.91
C SER A 130 1.50 2.31 17.72
N ALA A 131 0.47 2.83 17.06
CA ALA A 131 -0.80 3.17 17.70
C ALA A 131 -1.55 1.92 18.17
N ASP A 132 -1.47 0.83 17.41
CA ASP A 132 -2.06 -0.45 17.77
C ASP A 132 -1.43 -1.01 19.05
N GLU A 133 -0.11 -1.12 19.09
CA GLU A 133 0.64 -1.57 20.27
C GLU A 133 0.41 -0.66 21.48
N TYR A 134 0.33 0.65 21.27
CA TYR A 134 -0.02 1.59 22.34
C TYR A 134 -1.45 1.35 22.87
N HIS A 135 -2.41 1.12 21.98
CA HIS A 135 -3.80 0.85 22.35
C HIS A 135 -3.93 -0.46 23.13
N GLN A 136 -3.20 -1.50 22.73
CA GLN A 136 -3.20 -2.81 23.39
C GLN A 136 -2.75 -2.74 24.86
N ILE A 137 -1.96 -1.75 25.28
CA ILE A 137 -1.60 -1.53 26.70
C ILE A 137 -2.83 -1.36 27.59
N PHE A 138 -3.92 -0.83 27.03
CA PHE A 138 -5.16 -0.55 27.76
C PHE A 138 -6.20 -1.68 27.64
N VAL A 139 -5.85 -2.79 26.99
CA VAL A 139 -6.77 -3.90 26.74
C VAL A 139 -6.41 -5.08 27.65
N ASP A 140 -7.39 -5.61 28.37
CA ASP A 140 -7.17 -6.70 29.32
C ASP A 140 -6.57 -7.94 28.66
N GLY A 141 -5.50 -8.46 29.26
CA GLY A 141 -4.81 -9.67 28.80
C GLY A 141 -3.95 -9.49 27.55
N ARG A 142 -3.79 -8.26 27.03
CA ARG A 142 -2.87 -7.96 25.94
C ARG A 142 -1.50 -7.54 26.45
N SER A 143 -0.48 -7.81 25.66
CA SER A 143 0.89 -7.36 25.87
C SER A 143 1.29 -6.49 24.68
N SER A 144 1.97 -5.38 24.95
CA SER A 144 2.55 -4.54 23.90
C SER A 144 4.07 -4.75 23.82
N SER A 145 4.64 -4.78 22.62
CA SER A 145 6.06 -4.87 22.38
C SER A 145 6.50 -4.02 21.20
N LEU A 146 7.61 -3.30 21.36
CA LEU A 146 8.28 -2.65 20.22
C LEU A 146 8.70 -3.67 19.15
N PHE A 147 8.93 -4.93 19.53
CA PHE A 147 9.23 -5.99 18.57
C PHE A 147 8.02 -6.35 17.70
N ASP A 148 6.81 -6.25 18.23
CA ASP A 148 5.59 -6.52 17.48
C ASP A 148 5.37 -5.43 16.42
N VAL A 149 5.64 -4.16 16.73
CA VAL A 149 5.69 -3.06 15.74
C VAL A 149 6.65 -3.39 14.57
N PHE A 150 7.84 -3.91 14.87
CA PHE A 150 8.80 -4.28 13.82
C PHE A 150 8.33 -5.46 12.99
N LEU A 151 7.71 -6.45 13.62
CA LEU A 151 7.13 -7.61 12.94
C LEU A 151 6.02 -7.18 11.97
N ASP A 152 5.11 -6.32 12.42
CA ASP A 152 4.01 -5.77 11.64
C ASP A 152 4.49 -4.97 10.44
N MET A 153 5.60 -4.26 10.60
CA MET A 153 6.25 -3.53 9.53
C MET A 153 6.95 -4.42 8.50
N CYS A 154 7.31 -5.67 8.83
CA CYS A 154 8.02 -6.56 7.91
C CYS A 154 7.22 -6.77 6.61
N GLY A 155 5.93 -7.09 6.74
CA GLY A 155 5.07 -7.32 5.57
C GLY A 155 4.92 -6.07 4.70
N ALA A 156 4.75 -4.90 5.34
CA ALA A 156 4.67 -3.61 4.66
C ALA A 156 5.96 -3.25 3.90
N VAL A 157 7.13 -3.49 4.49
CA VAL A 157 8.41 -3.26 3.82
C VAL A 157 8.59 -4.20 2.63
N VAL A 158 8.29 -5.49 2.81
CA VAL A 158 8.40 -6.50 1.73
C VAL A 158 7.51 -6.13 0.55
N VAL A 159 6.23 -5.80 0.78
CA VAL A 159 5.32 -5.46 -0.33
C VAL A 159 5.72 -4.15 -1.02
N MET A 160 6.22 -3.16 -0.29
CA MET A 160 6.71 -1.89 -0.89
C MET A 160 7.97 -2.10 -1.73
N LEU A 161 8.89 -2.99 -1.31
CA LEU A 161 10.05 -3.37 -2.10
C LEU A 161 9.65 -4.08 -3.40
N ILE A 162 8.67 -4.99 -3.33
CA ILE A 162 8.12 -5.66 -4.52
C ILE A 162 7.55 -4.63 -5.49
N ILE A 163 6.71 -3.71 -5.01
CA ILE A 163 6.13 -2.63 -5.84
C ILE A 163 7.23 -1.80 -6.50
N ARG A 164 8.26 -1.39 -5.73
CA ARG A 164 9.39 -0.63 -6.27
C ARG A 164 10.10 -1.37 -7.40
N ILE A 165 10.39 -2.66 -7.24
CA ILE A 165 11.06 -3.48 -8.24
C ILE A 165 10.19 -3.59 -9.49
N VAL A 166 8.90 -3.89 -9.35
CA VAL A 166 7.96 -4.03 -10.47
C VAL A 166 7.85 -2.73 -11.26
N VAL A 167 7.70 -1.59 -10.59
CA VAL A 167 7.64 -0.27 -11.23
C VAL A 167 8.96 0.04 -11.95
N SER A 168 10.10 -0.27 -11.34
CA SER A 168 11.43 -0.06 -11.94
C SER A 168 11.61 -0.89 -13.22
N ILE A 169 11.21 -2.17 -13.20
CA ILE A 169 11.24 -3.05 -14.37
C ILE A 169 10.32 -2.51 -15.47
N TYR A 170 9.10 -2.11 -15.11
CA TYR A 170 8.13 -1.54 -16.06
C TYR A 170 8.68 -0.30 -16.78
N VAL A 171 9.24 0.65 -16.02
CA VAL A 171 9.83 1.88 -16.58
C VAL A 171 11.03 1.55 -17.47
N TYR A 172 11.89 0.62 -17.05
CA TYR A 172 13.04 0.18 -17.86
C TYR A 172 12.61 -0.42 -19.20
N VAL A 173 11.64 -1.33 -19.21
CA VAL A 173 11.13 -1.97 -20.42
C VAL A 173 10.47 -0.96 -21.35
N LYS A 174 9.67 -0.03 -20.80
CA LYS A 174 9.02 1.04 -21.57
C LYS A 174 10.05 1.95 -22.26
N ASN A 175 11.04 2.44 -21.50
CA ASN A 175 12.07 3.32 -22.03
C ASN A 175 12.94 2.63 -23.10
N LYS A 176 13.18 1.32 -22.97
CA LYS A 176 13.89 0.54 -24.00
C LYS A 176 13.09 0.45 -25.31
N LYS A 177 11.77 0.27 -25.23
CA LYS A 177 10.90 0.23 -26.42
C LYS A 177 10.84 1.58 -27.13
N GLU A 178 10.71 2.68 -26.38
CA GLU A 178 10.65 4.05 -26.92
C GLU A 178 11.98 4.48 -27.56
N ASN A 179 13.12 3.99 -27.07
CA ASN A 179 14.45 4.27 -27.62
C ASN A 179 14.92 3.28 -28.71
N MET A 180 14.06 2.35 -29.14
CA MET A 180 14.41 1.36 -30.17
C MET A 180 14.41 2.03 -31.56
N PRO A 181 15.46 1.86 -32.39
CA PRO A 181 15.52 2.47 -33.72
C PRO A 181 14.36 2.02 -34.60
N LEU A 182 13.86 2.92 -35.46
CA LEU A 182 12.66 2.72 -36.28
C LEU A 182 12.69 1.43 -37.13
N ILE A 183 13.88 1.08 -37.65
CA ILE A 183 14.11 -0.12 -38.47
C ILE A 183 13.76 -1.42 -37.72
N THR A 184 13.98 -1.46 -36.40
CA THR A 184 13.67 -2.63 -35.56
C THR A 184 12.22 -2.68 -35.07
N GLN A 185 11.46 -1.59 -35.18
CA GLN A 185 10.04 -1.58 -34.81
C GLN A 185 9.17 -2.13 -35.95
N GLU A 186 9.51 -1.84 -37.21
CA GLU A 186 8.78 -2.32 -38.40
C GLU A 186 8.94 -3.84 -38.60
N ALA A 187 10.15 -4.38 -38.39
CA ALA A 187 10.42 -5.82 -38.51
C ALA A 187 9.61 -6.69 -37.52
N ASN A 188 9.32 -6.19 -36.30
CA ASN A 188 8.53 -6.93 -35.30
C ASN A 188 7.01 -6.91 -35.58
N VAL A 189 6.54 -6.04 -36.48
CA VAL A 189 5.12 -5.97 -36.87
C VAL A 189 4.82 -6.89 -38.06
N GLU A 190 5.80 -7.13 -38.93
CA GLU A 190 5.66 -8.08 -40.05
C GLU A 190 5.73 -9.56 -39.63
N GLU A 191 6.33 -9.87 -38.47
CA GLU A 191 6.40 -11.23 -37.92
C GLU A 191 5.19 -11.63 -37.03
N MET A 192 4.22 -10.73 -36.82
CA MET A 192 2.98 -10.98 -36.05
C MET A 192 1.74 -11.11 -36.95
#